data_AF-A0A920WBI6-F1
#
_entry.id   AF-A0A920WBI6-F1
#
_cell.length_a   1.000
_cell.length_b   1.000
_cell.length_c   1.000
_cell.angle_alpha   90.00
_cell.angle_beta   90.00
_cell.angle_gamma   90.00
#
_symmetry.space_group_name_H-M   'P 1'
#
loop_
_entity.id
_entity.type
_entity.pdbx_description
1 polymer ?
#
loop_
_entity_poly.entity_id
_entity_poly.type
_entity_poly.pdbx_seq_one_letter_code
_entity_poly.pdbx_strand_id
1 'polypeptide(L)' 'MLFGLVQTPKELAQCPQLESRKFYRETDHPVLGKIRVPAELFKFSETPYQKGCPLPPGSE' A
#
# COMPACT_ATOMS: atom_id res chain seq x y z
N MET A 1 -20.68 17.71 -14.49
CA MET A 1 -19.34 18.08 -14.01
C MET A 1 -18.91 17.02 -13.00
N LEU A 2 -17.71 16.47 -13.13
CA LEU A 2 -17.13 15.51 -12.19
C LEU A 2 -16.25 16.29 -11.22
N PHE A 3 -16.48 16.14 -9.91
CA PHE A 3 -15.67 16.77 -8.87
C PHE A 3 -15.05 15.69 -7.99
N GLY A 4 -13.77 15.87 -7.64
CA GLY A 4 -13.07 15.04 -6.67
C GLY A 4 -12.78 15.84 -5.41
N LEU A 5 -12.97 15.22 -4.25
CA LEU A 5 -12.58 15.81 -2.97
C LEU A 5 -11.06 15.63 -2.76
N VAL A 6 -10.39 16.70 -2.34
CA VAL A 6 -9.00 16.64 -1.90
C VAL A 6 -8.98 15.98 -0.52
N GLN A 7 -8.66 14.69 -0.48
CA GLN A 7 -8.55 13.92 0.76
C GLN A 7 -7.17 14.11 1.38
N THR A 8 -7.12 14.25 2.70
CA THR A 8 -5.86 14.22 3.45
C THR A 8 -5.26 12.81 3.46
N PRO A 9 -3.94 12.65 3.70
CA PRO A 9 -3.31 11.33 3.75
C PRO A 9 -3.94 10.39 4.79
N LYS A 10 -4.43 10.94 5.91
CA LYS A 10 -5.11 10.19 6.96
C LYS A 10 -6.47 9.65 6.49
N GLU A 11 -7.22 10.44 5.73
CA GLU A 11 -8.50 10.02 5.16
C GLU A 11 -8.32 8.95 4.09
N LEU A 12 -7.28 9.06 3.25
CA LEU A 12 -6.93 8.03 2.27
C LEU A 12 -6.59 6.70 2.94
N ALA A 13 -5.85 6.73 4.06
CA ALA A 13 -5.51 5.53 4.82
C ALA A 13 -6.73 4.81 5.43
N GLN A 14 -7.87 5.51 5.60
CA GLN A 14 -9.10 4.97 6.16
C GLN A 14 -10.24 4.88 5.13
N CYS A 15 -9.93 5.13 3.85
CA CYS A 15 -10.93 5.24 2.82
C CYS A 15 -11.54 3.85 2.51
N PRO A 16 -12.87 3.67 2.59
CA PRO A 16 -13.52 2.36 2.40
C PRO A 16 -13.26 1.76 1.01
N GLN A 17 -13.07 2.62 0.00
CA GLN A 17 -12.71 2.19 -1.35
C GLN A 17 -11.32 1.53 -1.39
N LEU A 18 -10.34 2.05 -0.67
CA LEU A 18 -8.97 1.51 -0.63
C LEU A 18 -8.86 0.29 0.28
N GLU A 19 -9.63 0.27 1.38
CA GLU A 19 -9.76 -0.88 2.28
C GLU A 19 -10.40 -2.09 1.58
N SER A 20 -11.50 -1.89 0.84
CA SER A 20 -12.17 -2.99 0.12
C SER A 20 -11.26 -3.68 -0.91
N ARG A 21 -10.27 -2.96 -1.44
CA ARG A 21 -9.27 -3.48 -2.39
C ARG A 21 -8.00 -4.00 -1.70
N LYS A 22 -7.89 -3.92 -0.37
CA LYS A 22 -6.69 -4.26 0.42
C LYS A 22 -5.43 -3.56 -0.14
N PHE A 23 -5.58 -2.28 -0.50
CA PHE A 23 -4.55 -1.48 -1.16
C PHE A 23 -3.31 -1.29 -0.26
N TYR A 24 -3.53 -1.00 1.01
CA TYR A 24 -2.49 -0.97 2.04
C TYR A 24 -2.31 -2.37 2.63
N ARG A 25 -1.08 -2.86 2.65
CA ARG A 25 -0.71 -4.12 3.30
C ARG A 25 0.35 -3.88 4.36
N GLU A 26 0.25 -4.63 5.44
CA GLU A 26 1.28 -4.69 6.46
C GLU A 26 2.48 -5.47 5.92
N THR A 27 3.63 -4.81 5.96
CA THR A 27 4.93 -5.35 5.57
C THR A 27 5.92 -5.07 6.70
N ASP A 28 6.78 -6.05 6.96
CA ASP A 28 7.87 -5.92 7.91
C ASP A 28 9.07 -5.28 7.20
N HIS A 29 9.43 -4.07 7.63
CA HIS A 29 10.57 -3.35 7.11
C HIS A 29 11.73 -3.46 8.10
N PRO A 30 12.93 -3.91 7.68
CA PRO A 30 14.03 -4.23 8.60
C PRO A 30 14.45 -3.05 9.49
N VAL A 31 14.26 -1.81 9.03
CA VAL A 31 14.58 -0.57 9.78
C VAL A 31 13.38 0.05 10.51
N LEU A 32 12.17 -0.07 9.96
CA LEU A 32 10.99 0.68 10.43
C LEU A 32 9.97 -0.21 11.16
N GLY A 33 10.23 -1.51 11.23
CA GLY A 33 9.30 -2.49 11.77
C GLY A 33 8.07 -2.69 10.88
N LYS A 34 6.94 -3.05 11.49
CA LYS A 34 5.68 -3.30 10.78
C LYS A 34 5.06 -1.97 10.34
N ILE A 35 5.07 -1.71 9.04
CA ILE A 35 4.46 -0.53 8.44
C ILE A 35 3.39 -0.91 7.42
N ARG A 36 2.39 -0.06 7.26
CA ARG A 36 1.37 -0.18 6.22
C ARG A 36 1.84 0.57 4.98
N VAL A 37 2.11 -0.19 3.92
CA VAL A 37 2.58 0.36 2.65
C VAL A 37 1.58 0.05 1.53
N PRO A 38 1.43 0.95 0.54
CA PRO A 38 0.65 0.64 -0.65
C PRO A 38 1.36 -0.45 -1.44
N ALA A 39 0.80 -1.66 -1.47
CA ALA A 39 1.48 -2.83 -2.02
C ALA A 39 1.08 -3.12 -3.48
N GLU A 40 -0.17 -2.87 -3.85
CA GLU A 40 -0.70 -3.23 -5.17
C GLU A 40 -1.31 -1.99 -5.84
N LEU A 41 -0.52 -1.31 -6.67
CA LEU A 41 -0.99 -0.16 -7.46
C LEU A 41 -1.95 -0.57 -8.57
N PHE A 42 -1.65 -1.70 -9.21
CA PHE A 42 -2.46 -2.29 -10.28
C PHE A 42 -2.75 -3.75 -9.94
N LYS A 43 -4.03 -4.11 -9.96
CA LYS A 43 -4.49 -5.46 -9.70
C LYS A 43 -4.58 -6.22 -11.02
N PHE A 44 -3.61 -7.09 -11.29
CA PHE A 44 -3.66 -8.01 -12.41
C PHE A 44 -4.36 -9.30 -11.96
N SER A 45 -5.37 -9.74 -12.72
CA SER A 45 -6.15 -10.95 -12.39
C SER A 45 -5.33 -12.23 -12.57
N GLU A 46 -4.43 -12.26 -13.56
CA GLU A 46 -3.64 -13.44 -13.90
C GLU A 46 -2.31 -13.50 -13.15
N THR A 47 -1.77 -12.35 -12.74
CA THR A 47 -0.49 -12.23 -12.02
C THR A 47 -0.67 -11.41 -10.74
N PRO A 48 -1.32 -11.98 -9.70
CA PRO A 48 -1.55 -11.26 -8.46
C PRO A 48 -0.23 -10.82 -7.83
N TYR A 49 -0.18 -9.59 -7.29
CA TYR A 49 1.03 -9.06 -6.68
C TYR A 49 1.50 -9.95 -5.53
N GLN A 50 2.68 -10.56 -5.69
CA GLN A 50 3.37 -11.29 -4.64
C GLN A 50 4.28 -10.31 -3.90
N LYS A 51 4.29 -10.37 -2.56
CA LYS A 51 5.19 -9.56 -1.74
C LYS A 51 6.62 -9.93 -2.16
N GLY A 52 7.28 -9.00 -2.85
CA GLY A 52 8.67 -9.16 -3.26
C GLY A 52 9.60 -9.22 -2.06
N CYS A 53 10.81 -9.73 -2.31
CA CYS A 53 11.92 -9.87 -1.37
C CYS A 53 11.96 -8.71 -0.35
N PRO A 54 12.14 -8.99 0.96
CA PRO A 54 12.30 -7.95 1.96
C PRO A 54 13.38 -6.96 1.51
N LEU A 55 13.17 -5.67 1.81
CA LEU A 55 14.10 -4.62 1.43
C LEU A 55 15.52 -5.04 1.87
N PRO A 56 16.52 -5.01 0.97
CA PRO A 56 17.88 -5.31 1.36
C PRO A 56 18.30 -4.40 2.53
N PRO A 57 19.04 -4.92 3.53
CA PRO A 57 19.56 -4.08 4.59
C PRO A 57 20.42 -2.99 3.94
N GLY A 58 20.11 -1.72 4.23
CA GLY A 58 20.88 -0.60 3.70
C GLY A 58 22.35 -0.79 4.10
N SER A 59 23.23 -0.90 3.11
CA SER A 59 24.67 -0.83 3.33
C SER A 59 24.99 0.60 3.81
N GLU A 60 25.56 0.71 5.01
CA GLU A 60 26.20 1.93 5.52
C GLU A 60 27.39 2.36 4.64
#